data_AF-A0A954B501-F1
#
_entry.id   AF-A0A954B501-F1
#
_cell.length_a   1.000
_cell.length_b   1.000
_cell.length_c   1.000
_cell.angle_alpha   90.00
_cell.angle_beta   90.00
_cell.angle_gamma   90.00
#
_symmetry.space_group_name_H-M   'P 1'
#
loop_
_entity.id
_entity.type
_entity.pdbx_description
1 polymer ?
#
loop_
_entity_poly.entity_id
_entity_poly.type
_entity_poly.pdbx_seq_one_letter_code
_entity_poly.pdbx_strand_id
1 'polypeptide(L)'
;MSELKQAQQGDVGLEHAAELARANRANRWVAIVAVIIYNCIGVFDIVSTIAAIDLGVAEEANPLMRAVMDNYGAGWIVAKLMLQFVISGMVLWFPHRVVLALFIAAASLNGVIVLNNFRIALGL
;
A
#
# COMPACT_ATOMS: atom_id res chain seq x y z
N MET A 1 8.15 52.81 6.26
CA MET A 1 8.61 51.79 5.28
C MET A 1 9.03 50.45 5.92
N SER A 2 9.48 50.44 7.18
CA SER A 2 9.83 49.21 7.92
C SER A 2 8.61 48.34 8.28
N GLU A 3 7.51 48.95 8.73
CA GLU A 3 6.31 48.23 9.17
C GLU A 3 5.56 47.55 8.01
N LEU A 4 5.53 48.15 6.82
CA LEU A 4 4.93 47.55 5.63
C LEU A 4 5.67 46.27 5.20
N LYS A 5 7.00 46.23 5.32
CA LYS A 5 7.79 45.02 5.04
C LYS A 5 7.51 43.93 6.07
N GLN A 6 7.37 44.28 7.35
CA GLN A 6 7.03 43.31 8.40
C GLN A 6 5.63 42.74 8.23
N ALA A 7 4.64 43.56 7.86
CA ALA A 7 3.28 43.12 7.59
C ALA A 7 3.23 42.17 6.38
N GLN A 8 3.91 42.52 5.28
CA GLN A 8 3.97 41.70 4.08
C GLN A 8 4.73 40.37 4.31
N GLN A 9 5.78 40.39 5.14
CA GLN A 9 6.54 39.20 5.49
C GLN A 9 5.76 38.27 6.45
N GLY A 10 4.91 38.85 7.32
CA GLY A 10 3.97 38.09 8.16
C GLY A 10 2.85 37.41 7.35
N ASP A 11 2.31 38.11 6.35
CA ASP A 11 1.24 37.59 5.49
C ASP A 11 1.73 36.43 4.61
N VAL A 12 2.91 36.59 3.97
CA VAL A 12 3.58 35.52 3.20
C VAL A 12 3.88 34.30 4.08
N GLY A 13 4.27 34.52 5.35
CA GLY A 13 4.51 33.44 6.31
C GLY A 13 3.24 32.67 6.68
N LEU A 14 2.11 33.36 6.84
CA LEU A 14 0.80 32.77 7.11
C LEU A 14 0.27 31.97 5.92
N GLU A 15 0.39 32.52 4.70
CA GLU A 15 -0.02 31.83 3.48
C GLU A 15 0.78 30.52 3.29
N HIS A 16 2.10 30.56 3.45
CA HIS A 16 2.95 29.38 3.33
C HIS A 16 2.64 28.32 4.39
N ALA A 17 2.39 28.73 5.65
CA ALA A 17 1.99 27.81 6.71
C ALA A 17 0.64 27.14 6.41
N ALA A 18 -0.32 27.90 5.87
CA ALA A 18 -1.62 27.37 5.47
C ALA A 18 -1.51 26.36 4.31
N GLU A 19 -0.64 26.60 3.33
CA GLU A 19 -0.34 25.67 2.24
C GLU A 19 0.24 24.34 2.75
N LEU A 20 1.26 24.42 3.61
CA LEU A 20 1.89 23.23 4.22
C LEU A 20 0.88 22.42 5.05
N ALA A 21 0.02 23.08 5.82
CA ALA A 21 -1.03 22.43 6.60
C ALA A 21 -2.05 21.70 5.71
N ARG A 22 -2.45 22.30 4.58
CA ARG A 22 -3.36 21.67 3.60
C ARG A 22 -2.70 20.48 2.91
N ALA A 23 -1.44 20.62 2.47
CA ALA A 23 -0.68 19.54 1.85
C ALA A 23 -0.53 18.34 2.81
N ASN A 24 -0.26 18.60 4.08
CA ASN A 24 -0.15 17.55 5.09
C ASN A 24 -1.49 16.82 5.32
N ARG A 25 -2.60 17.56 5.37
CA ARG A 25 -3.95 16.97 5.48
C ARG A 25 -4.32 16.13 4.24
N ALA A 26 -4.02 16.62 3.05
CA ALA A 26 -4.28 15.90 1.80
C ALA A 26 -3.46 14.60 1.73
N ASN A 27 -2.17 14.66 2.05
CA ASN A 27 -1.30 13.47 2.06
C ASN A 27 -1.80 12.41 3.05
N ARG A 28 -2.30 12.82 4.22
CA ARG A 28 -2.88 11.90 5.21
C ARG A 28 -4.12 11.19 4.66
N TRP A 29 -5.00 11.89 3.97
CA TRP A 29 -6.18 11.27 3.34
C TRP A 29 -5.79 10.30 2.23
N VAL A 30 -4.84 10.69 1.37
CA VAL A 30 -4.30 9.81 0.33
C VAL A 30 -3.69 8.55 0.94
N ALA A 31 -2.95 8.69 2.04
CA ALA A 31 -2.37 7.56 2.77
C ALA A 31 -3.44 6.59 3.27
N ILE A 32 -4.52 7.09 3.89
CA ILE A 32 -5.62 6.27 4.39
C ILE A 32 -6.26 5.48 3.25
N VAL A 33 -6.62 6.15 2.15
CA VAL A 33 -7.25 5.49 1.00
C VAL A 33 -6.32 4.47 0.36
N ALA A 34 -5.05 4.83 0.15
CA ALA A 34 -4.06 3.94 -0.45
C ALA A 34 -3.84 2.68 0.43
N VAL A 35 -3.80 2.83 1.75
CA VAL A 35 -3.64 1.71 2.68
C VAL A 35 -4.86 0.79 2.67
N ILE A 36 -6.08 1.33 2.60
CA ILE A 36 -7.30 0.51 2.46
C ILE A 36 -7.23 -0.32 1.17
N ILE A 37 -6.92 0.32 0.04
CA ILE A 37 -6.80 -0.36 -1.26
C ILE A 37 -5.71 -1.43 -1.20
N TYR A 38 -4.54 -1.10 -0.64
CA TYR A 38 -3.43 -2.03 -0.49
C TYR A 38 -3.83 -3.28 0.32
N ASN A 39 -4.54 -3.12 1.45
CA ASN A 39 -5.01 -4.24 2.26
C ASN A 39 -6.04 -5.09 1.51
N CYS A 40 -6.96 -4.49 0.74
CA CYS A 40 -7.86 -5.25 -0.12
C CYS A 40 -7.09 -6.06 -1.17
N ILE A 41 -6.10 -5.46 -1.83
CA ILE A 41 -5.23 -6.17 -2.79
C ILE A 41 -4.50 -7.33 -2.10
N GLY A 42 -4.01 -7.13 -0.87
CA GLY A 42 -3.35 -8.20 -0.11
C GLY A 42 -4.24 -9.39 0.20
N VAL A 43 -5.52 -9.14 0.55
CA VAL A 43 -6.50 -10.22 0.73
C VAL A 43 -6.78 -10.93 -0.59
N PHE A 44 -6.96 -10.18 -1.67
CA PHE A 44 -7.16 -10.77 -3.00
C PHE A 44 -5.95 -11.57 -3.48
N ASP A 45 -4.74 -11.16 -3.14
CA ASP A 45 -3.51 -11.89 -3.41
C ASP A 45 -3.54 -13.27 -2.74
N ILE A 46 -3.83 -13.32 -1.43
CA ILE A 46 -3.99 -14.59 -0.69
C ILE A 46 -5.06 -15.48 -1.33
N VAL A 47 -6.24 -14.93 -1.62
CA VAL A 47 -7.34 -15.69 -2.24
C VAL A 47 -6.94 -16.19 -3.62
N SER A 48 -6.28 -15.37 -4.43
CA SER A 48 -5.84 -15.76 -5.78
C SER A 48 -4.80 -16.87 -5.75
N THR A 49 -3.88 -16.85 -4.79
CA THR A 49 -2.87 -17.90 -4.60
C THR A 49 -3.51 -19.20 -4.15
N ILE A 50 -4.41 -19.15 -3.16
CA ILE A 50 -5.13 -20.35 -2.71
C ILE A 50 -5.96 -20.94 -3.85
N ALA A 51 -6.70 -20.11 -4.58
CA ALA A 51 -7.50 -20.56 -5.72
C ALA A 51 -6.63 -21.20 -6.81
N ALA A 52 -5.47 -20.63 -7.13
CA ALA A 52 -4.56 -21.19 -8.14
C ALA A 52 -3.98 -22.55 -7.73
N ILE A 53 -3.68 -22.73 -6.44
CA ILE A 53 -3.16 -23.99 -5.88
C ILE A 53 -4.26 -25.06 -5.78
N ASP A 54 -5.43 -24.70 -5.22
CA ASP A 54 -6.54 -25.64 -5.02
C ASP A 54 -7.12 -26.16 -6.34
N LEU A 55 -7.09 -25.34 -7.40
CA LEU A 55 -7.51 -25.75 -8.74
C LEU A 55 -6.44 -26.60 -9.48
N GLY A 56 -5.24 -26.75 -8.91
CA GLY A 56 -4.13 -27.48 -9.53
C GLY A 56 -3.60 -26.85 -10.82
N VAL A 57 -3.95 -25.59 -11.09
CA VAL A 57 -3.64 -24.88 -12.34
C VAL A 57 -2.26 -24.21 -12.27
N ALA A 58 -1.78 -23.90 -11.06
CA ALA A 58 -0.45 -23.35 -10.85
C ALA A 58 0.25 -23.99 -9.65
N GLU A 59 1.55 -24.22 -9.77
CA GLU A 59 2.42 -24.51 -8.63
C GLU A 59 3.11 -23.22 -8.16
N GLU A 60 3.27 -23.09 -6.85
CA GLU A 60 3.94 -21.94 -6.26
C GLU A 60 5.41 -21.89 -6.73
N ALA A 61 5.73 -20.91 -7.58
CA ALA A 61 7.03 -20.83 -8.25
C ALA A 61 8.21 -20.56 -7.30
N ASN A 62 7.94 -20.05 -6.10
CA ASN A 62 8.96 -19.80 -5.09
C ASN A 62 9.12 -21.05 -4.18
N PRO A 63 10.24 -21.80 -4.29
CA PRO A 63 10.43 -23.04 -3.53
C PRO A 63 10.47 -22.81 -2.01
N LEU A 64 10.89 -21.63 -1.56
CA LEU A 64 10.86 -21.29 -0.14
C LEU A 64 9.42 -21.11 0.35
N MET A 65 8.57 -20.40 -0.42
CA MET A 65 7.16 -20.24 -0.07
C MET A 65 6.44 -21.59 -0.08
N ARG A 66 6.70 -22.44 -1.08
CA ARG A 66 6.14 -23.80 -1.12
C ARG A 66 6.52 -24.61 0.13
N ALA A 67 7.80 -24.61 0.50
CA ALA A 67 8.25 -25.29 1.72
C ALA A 67 7.57 -24.74 2.99
N VAL A 68 7.34 -23.43 3.07
CA VAL A 68 6.62 -22.83 4.21
C VAL A 68 5.14 -23.23 4.20
N MET A 69 4.48 -23.25 3.03
CA MET A 69 3.08 -23.68 2.90
C MET A 69 2.91 -25.15 3.29
N ASP A 70 3.81 -26.02 2.85
CA ASP A 70 3.77 -27.46 3.12
C ASP A 70 4.00 -27.77 4.61
N ASN A 71 4.86 -27.00 5.30
CA ASN A 71 5.21 -27.25 6.70
C ASN A 71 4.32 -26.49 7.71
N TYR A 72 3.81 -25.31 7.37
CA TYR A 72 3.12 -24.42 8.31
C TYR A 72 1.65 -24.18 7.97
N GLY A 73 1.10 -24.82 6.93
CA GLY A 73 -0.32 -24.73 6.57
C GLY A 73 -0.77 -23.28 6.41
N ALA A 74 -1.82 -22.85 7.11
CA ALA A 74 -2.30 -21.46 7.05
C ALA A 74 -1.36 -20.41 7.71
N GLY A 75 -0.26 -20.81 8.34
CA GLY A 75 0.66 -19.90 9.05
C GLY A 75 1.30 -18.82 8.17
N TRP A 76 1.52 -19.10 6.87
CA TRP A 76 2.04 -18.10 5.93
C TRP A 76 1.07 -16.96 5.69
N ILE A 77 -0.25 -17.20 5.77
CA ILE A 77 -1.29 -16.17 5.63
C ILE A 77 -1.16 -15.17 6.76
N VAL A 78 -1.03 -15.66 8.00
CA VAL A 78 -0.87 -14.82 9.18
C VAL A 78 0.41 -13.98 9.09
N ALA A 79 1.54 -14.60 8.72
CA ALA A 79 2.80 -13.88 8.53
C ALA A 79 2.68 -12.77 7.47
N LYS A 80 2.02 -13.06 6.35
CA LYS A 80 1.80 -12.10 5.26
C LYS A 80 0.92 -10.93 5.69
N LEU A 81 -0.20 -11.21 6.37
CA LEU A 81 -1.08 -10.18 6.92
C LEU A 81 -0.37 -9.32 7.97
N MET A 82 0.45 -9.91 8.83
CA MET A 82 1.22 -9.15 9.83
C MET A 82 2.22 -8.20 9.16
N LEU A 83 2.99 -8.69 8.17
CA LEU A 83 3.90 -7.83 7.41
C LEU A 83 3.15 -6.68 6.72
N GLN A 84 1.98 -6.98 6.18
CA GLN A 84 1.11 -6.00 5.53
C GLN A 84 0.56 -4.94 6.50
N PHE A 85 0.20 -5.33 7.73
CA PHE A 85 -0.16 -4.38 8.79
C PHE A 85 1.02 -3.48 9.18
N VAL A 86 2.24 -4.02 9.27
CA VAL A 86 3.45 -3.24 9.56
C VAL A 86 3.68 -2.18 8.48
N ILE A 87 3.65 -2.57 7.20
CA ILE A 87 3.81 -1.65 6.07
C ILE A 87 2.71 -0.57 6.08
N SER A 88 1.46 -0.97 6.34
CA SER A 88 0.33 -0.05 6.47
C SER A 88 0.55 0.97 7.59
N GLY A 89 1.03 0.51 8.75
CA GLY A 89 1.38 1.37 9.88
C GLY A 89 2.48 2.37 9.54
N MET A 90 3.53 1.93 8.84
CA MET A 90 4.62 2.82 8.41
C MET A 90 4.15 3.93 7.46
N VAL A 91 3.27 3.60 6.50
CA VAL A 91 2.73 4.57 5.54
C VAL A 91 1.81 5.59 6.23
N LEU A 92 1.01 5.16 7.20
CA LEU A 92 0.14 6.05 7.97
C LEU A 92 0.93 6.91 8.96
N TRP A 93 2.02 6.39 9.51
CA TRP A 93 2.89 7.11 10.44
C TRP A 93 3.60 8.30 9.78
N PHE A 94 4.06 8.11 8.54
CA PHE A 94 4.79 9.15 7.79
C PHE A 94 4.29 9.30 6.35
N PRO A 95 3.17 10.01 6.13
CA PRO A 95 2.55 10.18 4.81
C PRO A 95 3.30 11.22 3.97
N HIS A 96 4.51 10.88 3.55
CA HIS A 96 5.34 11.71 2.67
C HIS A 96 4.99 11.45 1.20
N ARG A 97 4.94 12.49 0.37
CA ARG A 97 4.47 12.40 -1.04
C ARG A 97 5.24 11.37 -1.86
N VAL A 98 6.56 11.32 -1.70
CA VAL A 98 7.42 10.35 -2.40
C VAL A 98 7.14 8.92 -1.93
N VAL A 99 6.98 8.73 -0.62
CA VAL A 99 6.66 7.41 -0.04
C VAL A 99 5.30 6.94 -0.53
N LEU A 100 4.29 7.83 -0.53
CA LEU A 100 2.96 7.53 -1.05
C LEU A 100 2.98 7.20 -2.53
N ALA A 101 3.73 7.93 -3.34
CA ALA A 101 3.85 7.66 -4.77
C ALA A 101 4.46 6.27 -5.04
N LEU A 102 5.57 5.93 -4.38
CA LEU A 102 6.20 4.62 -4.48
C LEU A 102 5.29 3.51 -3.96
N PHE A 103 4.62 3.74 -2.83
CA PHE A 103 3.70 2.78 -2.24
C PHE A 103 2.50 2.50 -3.15
N ILE A 104 1.88 3.54 -3.72
CA ILE A 104 0.77 3.39 -4.67
C ILE A 104 1.26 2.63 -5.91
N ALA A 105 2.41 2.98 -6.48
CA ALA A 105 2.96 2.28 -7.64
C ALA A 105 3.21 0.79 -7.35
N ALA A 106 3.81 0.45 -6.21
CA ALA A 106 4.03 -0.92 -5.79
C ALA A 106 2.71 -1.67 -5.55
N ALA A 107 1.74 -1.04 -4.87
CA ALA A 107 0.42 -1.61 -4.64
C ALA A 107 -0.34 -1.86 -5.95
N SER A 108 -0.26 -0.93 -6.91
CA SER A 108 -0.85 -1.08 -8.24
C SER A 108 -0.21 -2.24 -9.01
N LEU A 109 1.12 -2.35 -8.99
CA LEU A 109 1.81 -3.49 -9.60
C LEU A 109 1.35 -4.81 -8.99
N ASN A 110 1.24 -4.87 -7.66
CA ASN A 110 0.71 -6.06 -6.98
C ASN A 110 -0.72 -6.36 -7.42
N GLY A 111 -1.58 -5.34 -7.53
CA GLY A 111 -2.95 -5.50 -8.04
C GLY A 111 -2.99 -6.09 -9.45
N VAL A 112 -2.07 -5.71 -10.34
CA VAL A 112 -1.98 -6.30 -11.69
C VAL A 112 -1.61 -7.78 -11.63
N ILE A 113 -0.67 -8.15 -10.76
CA ILE A 113 -0.28 -9.56 -10.55
C ILE A 113 -1.48 -10.37 -10.05
N VAL A 114 -2.20 -9.86 -9.05
CA VAL A 114 -3.39 -10.51 -8.50
C VAL A 114 -4.49 -10.69 -9.55
N LEU A 115 -4.75 -9.67 -10.37
CA LEU A 115 -5.70 -9.79 -11.47
C LEU A 115 -5.28 -10.83 -12.50
N ASN A 116 -3.99 -10.92 -12.80
CA ASN A 116 -3.44 -11.95 -13.68
C ASN A 116 -3.61 -13.35 -13.07
N ASN A 117 -3.37 -13.51 -11.78
CA ASN A 117 -3.57 -14.78 -11.07
C ASN A 117 -5.04 -15.22 -11.12
N PHE A 118 -5.99 -14.30 -10.91
CA PHE A 118 -7.41 -14.61 -11.06
C PHE A 118 -7.80 -15.01 -12.48
N ARG A 119 -7.24 -14.36 -13.50
CA ARG A 119 -7.48 -14.74 -14.90
C ARG A 119 -7.03 -16.17 -15.17
N ILE A 120 -5.81 -16.52 -14.73
CA ILE A 120 -5.27 -17.88 -14.85
C ILE A 120 -6.15 -18.88 -14.08
N ALA A 121 -6.52 -18.58 -12.84
CA ALA A 121 -7.33 -19.45 -12.01
C ALA A 121 -8.74 -19.67 -12.57
N LEU A 122 -9.35 -18.65 -13.19
CA LEU A 122 -10.70 -18.71 -13.77
C LEU A 122 -10.73 -19.17 -15.25
N GLY A 123 -9.56 -19.36 -15.87
CA GLY A 123 -9.46 -19.76 -17.28
C GLY A 123 -9.91 -18.69 -18.28
N LEU A 124 -9.72 -17.40 -17.94
CA LEU A 124 -10.03 -16.23 -18.79
C LEU A 124 -8.78 -15.68 -19.47
#